data_AF-A0A2W5Q215-F1
#
_entry.id   AF-A0A2W5Q215-F1
#
_cell.length_a   1.000
_cell.length_b   1.000
_cell.length_c   1.000
_cell.angle_alpha   90.00
_cell.angle_beta   90.00
_cell.angle_gamma   90.00
#
_symmetry.space_group_name_H-M   'P 1'
#
loop_
_entity.id
_entity.type
_entity.pdbx_description
1 polymer ?
#
loop_
_entity_poly.entity_id
_entity_poly.type
_entity_poly.pdbx_seq_one_letter_code
_entity_poly.pdbx_strand_id
1 'polypeptide(L)'
;MNLPFDPAAIPADRLPELLRTMPKAELHMHIEGSLEPELIFALAQRNGVAIPYASVEELRKAYAFTNLQSFLDIYYAGASVLLKAQDFHDMAWAYLERAAADHVLRTEMFFDPQTHTERGVAMETVIDGL
;
A
#
# COMPACT_ATOMS: atom_id res chain seq x y z
N MET A 1 29.05 -10.67 12.54
CA MET A 1 28.34 -9.66 13.33
C MET A 1 27.56 -10.41 14.38
N ASN A 2 27.91 -10.30 15.66
CA ASN A 2 27.15 -10.98 16.72
C ASN A 2 25.97 -10.10 17.08
N LEU A 3 24.76 -10.64 16.97
CA LEU A 3 23.58 -9.97 17.49
C LEU A 3 23.69 -9.89 19.02
N PRO A 4 23.19 -8.82 19.66
CA PRO A 4 23.23 -8.67 21.11
C PRO A 4 22.31 -9.67 21.86
N PHE A 5 21.59 -10.52 21.13
CA PHE A 5 20.74 -11.60 21.65
C PHE A 5 20.73 -12.78 20.67
N ASP A 6 20.33 -13.96 21.16
CA ASP A 6 20.08 -15.15 20.34
C ASP A 6 18.60 -15.21 19.93
N PRO A 7 18.24 -15.01 18.65
CA PRO A 7 16.86 -15.10 18.20
C PRO A 7 16.24 -16.48 18.41
N ALA A 8 17.04 -17.55 18.40
CA ALA A 8 16.55 -18.93 18.60
C ALA A 8 16.15 -19.20 20.06
N ALA A 9 16.58 -18.35 21.00
CA ALA A 9 16.20 -18.43 22.41
C ALA A 9 14.82 -17.81 22.71
N ILE A 10 14.16 -17.18 21.73
CA ILE A 10 12.84 -16.56 21.89
C ILE A 10 11.75 -17.63 21.78
N PRO A 11 10.95 -17.87 22.82
CA PRO A 11 9.84 -18.83 22.76
C PRO A 11 8.83 -18.47 21.67
N ALA A 12 8.33 -19.48 20.95
CA ALA A 12 7.43 -19.27 19.81
C ALA A 12 6.12 -18.55 20.16
N ASP A 13 5.62 -18.75 21.38
CA ASP A 13 4.43 -18.08 21.92
C ASP A 13 4.65 -16.58 22.19
N ARG A 14 5.91 -16.15 22.34
CA ARG A 14 6.28 -14.74 22.50
C ARG A 14 6.53 -14.01 21.18
N LEU A 15 6.73 -14.75 20.08
CA LEU A 15 7.00 -14.15 18.77
C LEU A 15 5.89 -13.20 18.28
N PRO A 16 4.58 -13.51 18.40
CA PRO A 16 3.55 -12.60 17.90
C PRO A 16 3.59 -11.22 18.56
N GLU A 17 3.82 -11.16 19.86
CA GLU A 17 3.90 -9.87 20.57
C GLU A 17 5.17 -9.12 20.21
N LEU A 18 6.31 -9.81 20.19
CA LEU A 18 7.57 -9.22 19.78
C LEU A 18 7.49 -8.62 18.37
N LEU A 19 6.91 -9.35 17.41
CA LEU A 19 6.77 -8.89 16.03
C LEU A 19 5.88 -7.64 15.96
N ARG A 20 4.80 -7.54 16.75
CA ARG A 20 3.93 -6.36 16.77
C ARG A 20 4.60 -5.13 17.38
N THR A 21 5.39 -5.31 18.45
CA THR A 21 5.94 -4.17 19.22
C THR A 21 7.36 -3.78 18.87
N MET A 22 8.11 -4.62 18.15
CA MET A 22 9.49 -4.29 17.80
C MET A 22 9.54 -3.09 16.85
N PRO A 23 10.49 -2.16 17.01
CA PRO A 23 10.70 -1.07 16.06
C PRO A 23 11.17 -1.63 14.71
N LYS A 24 10.57 -1.17 13.63
CA LYS A 24 10.85 -1.63 12.26
C LYS A 24 11.26 -0.46 11.37
N ALA A 25 12.07 -0.77 10.36
CA ALA A 25 12.24 0.09 9.19
C ALA A 25 11.70 -0.67 7.97
N GLU A 26 10.83 -0.04 7.20
CA GLU A 26 10.31 -0.60 5.94
C GLU A 26 11.02 0.07 4.78
N LEU A 27 11.81 -0.71 4.05
CA LEU A 27 12.73 -0.19 3.01
C LEU A 27 12.33 -0.61 1.60
N HIS A 28 11.23 -1.37 1.48
CA HIS A 28 10.65 -1.78 0.21
C HIS A 28 9.13 -1.74 0.34
N MET A 29 8.55 -0.61 -0.04
CA MET A 29 7.09 -0.46 -0.07
C MET A 29 6.68 0.37 -1.28
N HIS A 30 5.85 -0.19 -2.17
CA HIS A 30 5.23 0.57 -3.27
C HIS A 30 3.94 1.18 -2.74
N ILE A 31 3.84 2.51 -2.72
CA ILE A 31 2.72 3.18 -2.05
C ILE A 31 1.37 2.84 -2.72
N GLU A 32 1.33 2.65 -4.04
CA GLU A 32 0.13 2.23 -4.77
C GLU A 32 -0.32 0.82 -4.35
N GLY A 33 0.61 -0.01 -3.87
CA GLY A 33 0.34 -1.33 -3.31
C GLY A 33 -0.27 -1.29 -1.91
N SER A 34 -0.33 -0.11 -1.28
CA SER A 34 -1.00 0.10 0.01
C SER A 34 -2.50 0.33 -0.11
N LEU A 35 -3.02 0.50 -1.34
CA LEU A 35 -4.44 0.76 -1.58
C LEU A 35 -5.31 -0.43 -1.17
N GLU A 36 -5.97 -0.28 -0.03
CA GLU A 36 -6.99 -1.22 0.42
C GLU A 36 -8.25 -1.12 -0.46
N PRO A 37 -8.96 -2.24 -0.72
CA PRO A 37 -10.17 -2.27 -1.53
C PRO A 37 -11.21 -1.19 -1.15
N GLU A 38 -11.39 -0.92 0.15
CA GLU A 38 -12.31 0.09 0.64
C GLU A 38 -11.95 1.51 0.15
N LEU A 39 -10.66 1.85 0.17
CA LEU A 39 -10.18 3.15 -0.31
C LEU A 39 -10.28 3.23 -1.85
N ILE A 40 -9.98 2.14 -2.57
CA ILE A 40 -10.15 2.08 -4.03
C ILE A 40 -11.60 2.41 -4.41
N PHE A 41 -12.59 1.80 -3.76
CA PHE A 41 -14.00 2.07 -4.02
C PHE A 41 -14.41 3.50 -3.65
N ALA A 42 -13.93 4.03 -2.52
CA ALA A 42 -14.22 5.40 -2.09
C ALA A 42 -13.67 6.44 -3.10
N LEU A 43 -12.44 6.24 -3.57
CA LEU A 43 -11.80 7.10 -4.57
C LEU A 43 -12.48 6.96 -5.95
N ALA A 44 -12.81 5.74 -6.37
CA ALA A 44 -13.56 5.48 -7.59
C ALA A 44 -14.89 6.24 -7.60
N GLN A 45 -15.65 6.16 -6.51
CA GLN A 45 -16.90 6.91 -6.34
C GLN A 45 -16.66 8.43 -6.37
N ARG A 46 -15.67 8.92 -5.63
CA ARG A 46 -15.32 10.35 -5.55
C ARG A 46 -14.94 10.95 -6.91
N ASN A 47 -14.30 10.14 -7.75
CA ASN A 47 -13.78 10.58 -9.04
C ASN A 47 -14.65 10.16 -10.24
N GLY A 48 -15.72 9.40 -10.03
CA GLY A 48 -16.57 8.90 -11.11
C GLY A 48 -15.86 7.89 -12.02
N VAL A 49 -14.89 7.15 -11.48
CA VAL A 49 -14.15 6.11 -12.21
C VAL A 49 -14.87 4.77 -12.02
N ALA A 50 -15.14 4.07 -13.12
CA ALA A 50 -15.63 2.70 -13.04
C ALA A 50 -14.46 1.73 -12.81
N ILE A 51 -14.62 0.84 -11.84
CA ILE A 51 -13.68 -0.26 -11.58
C ILE A 51 -14.33 -1.59 -11.96
N PRO A 52 -13.57 -2.60 -12.42
CA PRO A 52 -14.13 -3.85 -12.97
C PRO A 52 -14.56 -4.85 -11.88
N TYR A 53 -15.09 -4.36 -10.75
CA TYR A 53 -15.52 -5.16 -9.60
C TYR A 53 -16.83 -4.57 -9.04
N ALA A 54 -17.81 -5.42 -8.74
CA ALA A 54 -19.11 -4.94 -8.27
C ALA A 54 -19.10 -4.56 -6.78
N SER A 55 -18.10 -5.02 -6.01
CA SER A 55 -17.99 -4.74 -4.58
C SER A 55 -16.56 -4.89 -4.06
N VAL A 56 -16.32 -4.30 -2.88
CA VAL A 56 -15.10 -4.49 -2.08
C VAL A 56 -14.78 -5.99 -1.89
N GLU A 57 -15.80 -6.81 -1.64
CA GLU A 57 -15.65 -8.25 -1.43
C GLU A 57 -15.21 -8.99 -2.71
N GLU A 58 -15.72 -8.59 -3.87
CA GLU A 58 -15.26 -9.15 -5.15
C GLU A 58 -13.80 -8.77 -5.45
N LEU A 59 -13.43 -7.52 -5.21
CA LEU A 59 -12.04 -7.08 -5.37
C LEU A 59 -11.11 -7.84 -4.41
N ARG A 60 -11.50 -8.00 -3.15
CA ARG A 60 -10.74 -8.77 -2.15
C ARG A 60 -10.56 -10.23 -2.57
N LYS A 61 -11.58 -10.86 -3.17
CA LYS A 61 -11.46 -12.22 -3.74
C LYS A 61 -10.54 -12.28 -4.95
N ALA A 62 -10.41 -11.18 -5.70
CA ALA A 62 -9.51 -11.09 -6.83
C ALA A 62 -8.03 -11.02 -6.42
N TYR A 63 -7.71 -10.77 -5.15
CA TYR A 63 -6.34 -10.80 -4.60
C TYR A 63 -5.80 -12.25 -4.45
N ALA A 64 -5.96 -13.05 -5.50
CA ALA A 64 -5.50 -14.43 -5.63
C ALA A 64 -4.61 -14.53 -6.88
N PHE A 65 -3.31 -14.32 -6.67
CA PHE A 65 -2.36 -14.17 -7.77
C PHE A 65 -1.65 -15.49 -8.12
N THR A 66 -1.36 -15.70 -9.40
CA THR A 66 -0.62 -16.88 -9.89
C THR A 66 0.81 -16.55 -10.31
N ASN A 67 1.08 -15.27 -10.59
CA ASN A 67 2.39 -14.73 -10.94
C ASN A 67 2.37 -13.19 -10.78
N LEU A 68 3.53 -12.57 -11.02
CA LEU A 68 3.68 -11.12 -10.96
C LEU A 68 2.71 -10.38 -11.89
N GLN A 69 2.52 -10.85 -13.13
CA GLN A 69 1.63 -10.18 -14.07
C GLN A 69 0.18 -10.15 -13.58
N SER A 70 -0.33 -11.26 -13.05
CA SER A 70 -1.69 -11.33 -12.51
C SER A 70 -1.91 -10.39 -11.31
N PHE A 71 -0.84 -10.07 -10.57
CA PHE A 71 -0.86 -9.01 -9.55
C PHE A 71 -0.86 -7.62 -10.18
N LEU A 72 0.04 -7.37 -11.14
CA LEU A 72 0.18 -6.08 -11.79
C LEU A 72 -1.11 -5.62 -12.49
N ASP A 73 -1.87 -6.55 -13.08
CA ASP A 73 -3.15 -6.23 -13.72
C ASP A 73 -4.15 -5.60 -12.73
N ILE A 74 -4.22 -6.09 -11.49
CA ILE A 74 -5.07 -5.53 -10.44
C ILE A 74 -4.46 -4.27 -9.84
N TYR A 75 -3.14 -4.26 -9.62
CA TYR A 75 -2.41 -3.11 -9.11
C TYR A 75 -2.65 -1.86 -9.97
N TYR A 76 -2.51 -1.97 -11.29
CA TYR A 76 -2.75 -0.84 -12.20
C TYR A 76 -4.23 -0.44 -12.28
N ALA A 77 -5.16 -1.38 -12.15
CA ALA A 77 -6.58 -1.07 -12.02
C ALA A 77 -6.87 -0.29 -10.73
N GLY A 78 -6.21 -0.65 -9.61
CA GLY A 78 -6.27 0.08 -8.35
C GLY A 78 -5.72 1.50 -8.49
N ALA A 79 -4.54 1.67 -9.08
CA ALA A 79 -3.92 2.98 -9.30
C ALA A 79 -4.75 3.91 -10.19
N SER A 80 -5.66 3.38 -11.02
CA SER A 80 -6.51 4.16 -11.93
C SER A 80 -7.41 5.18 -11.23
N VAL A 81 -7.74 4.95 -9.95
CA VAL A 81 -8.63 5.84 -9.16
C VAL A 81 -7.92 7.07 -8.59
N LEU A 82 -6.58 7.08 -8.60
CA LEU A 82 -5.73 8.18 -8.14
C LEU A 82 -5.60 9.24 -9.24
N LEU A 83 -6.22 10.42 -9.06
CA LEU A 83 -6.31 11.46 -10.08
C LEU A 83 -6.00 12.88 -9.57
N LYS A 84 -6.24 13.14 -8.28
CA LYS A 84 -6.09 14.44 -7.62
C LYS A 84 -5.12 14.31 -6.45
N ALA A 85 -4.48 15.40 -6.05
CA ALA A 85 -3.51 15.41 -4.93
C ALA A 85 -4.09 14.81 -3.64
N GLN A 86 -5.38 15.08 -3.36
CA GLN A 86 -6.08 14.47 -2.21
C GLN A 86 -6.16 12.93 -2.29
N ASP A 87 -6.23 12.34 -3.48
CA ASP A 87 -6.26 10.88 -3.64
C ASP A 87 -4.92 10.25 -3.23
N PHE A 88 -3.81 10.89 -3.60
CA PHE A 88 -2.46 10.47 -3.21
C PHE A 88 -2.22 10.69 -1.71
N HIS A 89 -2.69 11.82 -1.16
CA HIS A 89 -2.64 12.08 0.28
C HIS A 89 -3.41 11.03 1.07
N ASP A 90 -4.65 10.72 0.68
CA ASP A 90 -5.46 9.75 1.41
C ASP A 90 -4.81 8.36 1.40
N MET A 91 -4.19 7.96 0.28
CA MET A 91 -3.42 6.72 0.17
C MET A 91 -2.18 6.73 1.08
N ALA A 92 -1.35 7.76 0.97
CA ALA A 92 -0.13 7.89 1.77
C ALA A 92 -0.44 7.94 3.27
N TRP A 93 -1.47 8.70 3.65
CA TRP A 93 -1.90 8.83 5.04
C TRP A 93 -2.40 7.51 5.60
N ALA A 94 -3.27 6.79 4.87
CA ALA A 94 -3.78 5.48 5.30
C ALA A 94 -2.63 4.47 5.50
N TYR A 95 -1.65 4.46 4.60
CA TYR A 95 -0.44 3.66 4.76
C TYR A 95 0.36 4.05 6.01
N LEU A 96 0.62 5.34 6.22
CA LEU A 96 1.42 5.81 7.36
C LEU A 96 0.74 5.50 8.70
N GLU A 97 -0.59 5.60 8.79
CA GLU A 97 -1.36 5.17 9.96
C GLU A 97 -1.18 3.67 10.23
N ARG A 98 -1.21 2.84 9.18
CA ARG A 98 -1.01 1.40 9.29
C ARG A 98 0.43 1.05 9.69
N ALA A 99 1.41 1.70 9.07
CA ALA A 99 2.83 1.52 9.35
C ALA A 99 3.15 1.90 10.81
N ALA A 100 2.61 3.02 11.29
CA ALA A 100 2.75 3.44 12.68
C ALA A 100 2.12 2.42 13.65
N ALA A 101 0.93 1.88 13.33
CA ALA A 101 0.28 0.84 14.13
C ALA A 101 1.09 -0.47 14.19
N ASP A 102 1.94 -0.74 13.20
CA ASP A 102 2.87 -1.87 13.17
C ASP A 102 4.29 -1.48 13.64
N HIS A 103 4.47 -0.37 14.38
CA HIS A 103 5.77 0.09 14.88
C HIS A 103 6.86 0.29 13.81
N VAL A 104 6.49 0.64 12.58
CA VAL A 104 7.42 1.13 11.56
C VAL A 104 7.80 2.56 11.90
N LEU A 105 9.06 2.76 12.33
CA LEU A 105 9.57 4.07 12.73
C LEU A 105 10.16 4.86 11.54
N ARG A 106 10.48 4.16 10.46
CA ARG A 106 11.06 4.71 9.24
C ARG A 106 10.54 3.92 8.05
N THR A 107 10.01 4.63 7.06
CA THR A 107 9.65 4.06 5.76
C THR A 107 10.39 4.76 4.64
N GLU A 108 10.93 4.00 3.68
CA GLU A 108 11.49 4.46 2.41
C GLU A 108 10.61 3.93 1.28
N MET A 109 9.61 4.72 0.91
CA MET A 109 8.57 4.33 -0.04
C MET A 109 9.01 4.54 -1.50
N PHE A 110 8.55 3.65 -2.36
CA PHE A 110 8.52 3.81 -3.81
C PHE A 110 7.17 4.34 -4.25
N PHE A 111 7.18 5.08 -5.35
CA PHE A 111 6.00 5.39 -6.15
C PHE A 111 6.40 5.27 -7.62
N ASP A 112 5.44 5.00 -8.49
CA ASP A 112 5.64 4.70 -9.90
C ASP A 112 5.11 5.88 -10.76
N PRO A 113 5.90 6.94 -11.00
CA PRO A 113 5.39 8.14 -11.66
C PRO A 113 4.74 7.90 -13.04
N GLN A 114 5.25 6.93 -13.80
CA GLN A 114 4.73 6.60 -15.13
C GLN A 114 3.31 6.00 -15.06
N THR A 115 2.99 5.27 -13.99
CA THR A 115 1.65 4.75 -13.70
C THR A 115 0.60 5.86 -13.65
N HIS A 116 0.99 7.08 -13.29
CA HIS A 116 0.08 8.24 -13.17
C HIS A 116 0.17 9.17 -14.37
N THR A 117 1.39 9.50 -14.80
CA THR A 117 1.63 10.46 -15.89
C THR A 117 1.16 9.97 -17.24
N GLU A 118 1.24 8.67 -17.53
CA GLU A 118 0.67 8.07 -18.76
C GLU A 118 -0.86 8.17 -18.82
N ARG A 119 -1.53 8.37 -17.69
CA ARG A 119 -2.98 8.60 -17.58
C ARG A 119 -3.37 10.08 -17.55
N GLY A 120 -2.40 10.99 -17.69
CA GLY A 120 -2.64 12.44 -17.70
C GLY A 120 -2.67 13.11 -16.32
N VAL A 121 -2.28 12.41 -15.25
CA VAL A 121 -2.07 13.04 -13.94
C VAL A 121 -0.70 13.73 -13.94
N ALA A 122 -0.66 15.02 -13.62
CA ALA A 122 0.61 15.76 -13.56
C ALA A 122 1.51 15.22 -12.44
N MET A 123 2.83 15.19 -12.66
CA MET A 123 3.80 14.81 -11.64
C MET A 123 3.66 15.66 -10.38
N GLU A 124 3.42 16.98 -10.53
CA GLU A 124 3.16 17.91 -9.42
C GLU A 124 2.00 17.44 -8.55
N THR A 125 0.89 17.01 -9.15
CA THR A 125 -0.26 16.46 -8.42
C THR A 125 0.10 15.24 -7.57
N VAL A 126 1.00 14.38 -8.07
CA VAL A 126 1.47 13.20 -7.33
C VAL A 126 2.36 13.63 -6.16
N ILE A 127 3.36 14.46 -6.43
CA ILE A 127 4.35 14.91 -5.44
C ILE A 127 3.71 15.76 -4.34
N ASP A 128 2.79 16.66 -4.67
CA ASP A 128 2.11 17.50 -3.69
C ASP A 128 1.15 16.70 -2.80
N GLY A 129 0.70 15.54 -3.28
CA GLY A 129 -0.17 14.66 -2.53
C GLY A 129 0.56 13.67 -1.61
N LEU A 130 1.80 13.30 -1.94
CA LEU A 130 2.63 12.37 -1.13
C LEU A 130 3.44 13.11 -0.05
#